data_AF-A0A7X6Y967-F1
#
_entry.id   AF-A0A7X6Y967-F1
#
_cell.length_a   1.000
_cell.length_b   1.000
_cell.length_c   1.000
_cell.angle_alpha   90.00
_cell.angle_beta   90.00
_cell.angle_gamma   90.00
#
_symmetry.space_group_name_H-M   'P 1'
#
loop_
_entity.id
_entity.type
_entity.pdbx_description
1 polymer ?
#
loop_
_entity_poly.entity_id
_entity_poly.type
_entity_poly.pdbx_seq_one_letter_code
_entity_poly.pdbx_strand_id
1 'polypeptide(L)'
;MDKEEVILLFLRYPITIFSVSIDKVKYCSHYSAAKSPYNLCLTYILERFVYDYMRLEKTAILVLEARGKREDKEVLEHIKGLLDRDGASHSNSVLKQSIVGAYFNGKWGRSHNSLKTYFGLEVAGLCSYPIHKFVKTGKEDKAFECIKTKIYGFPQYYGQGLKIL
;
A
#
# COMPACT_ATOMS: atom_id res chain seq x y z
N MET A 1 2.65 26.64 4.71
CA MET A 1 1.97 25.74 3.78
C MET A 1 1.10 24.83 4.63
N ASP A 2 -0.21 24.91 4.46
CA ASP A 2 -1.16 24.06 5.17
C ASP A 2 -1.06 22.61 4.68
N LYS A 3 -1.46 21.62 5.50
CA LYS A 3 -1.45 20.19 5.10
C LYS A 3 -2.28 19.95 3.85
N GLU A 4 -3.36 20.71 3.66
CA GLU A 4 -4.20 20.65 2.47
C GLU A 4 -3.47 21.11 1.20
N GLU A 5 -2.70 22.20 1.28
CA GLU A 5 -1.89 22.70 0.16
C GLU A 5 -0.81 21.70 -0.25
N VAL A 6 -0.19 21.03 0.74
CA VAL A 6 0.79 19.96 0.52
C VAL A 6 0.14 18.79 -0.24
N ILE A 7 -1.04 18.35 0.18
CA ILE A 7 -1.79 17.27 -0.47
C ILE A 7 -2.14 17.67 -1.91
N LEU A 8 -2.66 18.88 -2.13
CA LEU A 8 -3.00 19.39 -3.46
C LEU A 8 -1.78 19.46 -4.39
N LEU A 9 -0.61 19.86 -3.87
CA LEU A 9 0.64 19.84 -4.63
C LEU A 9 1.02 18.42 -5.06
N PHE A 10 0.96 17.46 -4.14
CA PHE A 10 1.28 16.06 -4.45
C PHE A 10 0.28 15.41 -5.41
N LEU A 11 -0.98 15.83 -5.39
CA LEU A 11 -2.02 15.32 -6.29
C LEU A 11 -1.88 15.75 -7.75
N ARG A 12 -1.02 16.72 -8.03
CA ARG A 12 -0.61 17.05 -9.41
C ARG A 12 0.24 15.95 -10.05
N TYR A 13 0.86 15.09 -9.25
CA TYR A 13 1.62 13.96 -9.76
C TYR A 13 0.69 12.82 -10.22
N PRO A 14 1.14 12.02 -11.20
CA PRO A 14 0.39 10.87 -11.70
C PRO A 14 0.45 9.70 -10.70
N ILE A 15 -0.22 9.86 -9.56
CA ILE A 15 -0.34 8.83 -8.53
C ILE A 15 -1.61 8.01 -8.72
N THR A 16 -1.51 6.71 -8.46
CA THR A 16 -2.65 5.79 -8.34
C THR A 16 -2.61 5.17 -6.95
N ILE A 17 -3.75 5.16 -6.26
CA ILE A 17 -3.83 4.72 -4.87
C ILE A 17 -4.51 3.37 -4.79
N PHE A 18 -3.81 2.43 -4.14
CA PHE A 18 -4.36 1.18 -3.63
C PHE A 18 -4.32 1.23 -2.10
N SER A 19 -5.43 0.88 -1.45
CA SER A 19 -5.54 0.89 0.00
C SER A 19 -6.36 -0.28 0.51
N VAL A 20 -5.88 -0.89 1.59
CA VAL A 20 -6.59 -1.95 2.31
C VAL A 20 -6.71 -1.50 3.76
N SER A 21 -7.94 -1.45 4.26
CA SER A 21 -8.25 -1.15 5.65
C SER A 21 -8.78 -2.40 6.33
N ILE A 22 -8.31 -2.67 7.55
CA ILE A 22 -8.71 -3.84 8.33
C ILE A 22 -9.02 -3.43 9.76
N ASP A 23 -10.13 -3.93 10.30
CA ASP A 23 -10.34 -3.91 11.75
C ASP A 23 -9.51 -5.02 12.39
N LYS A 24 -8.31 -4.65 12.86
CA LYS A 24 -7.37 -5.59 13.48
C LYS A 24 -7.96 -6.29 14.70
N VAL A 25 -8.77 -5.60 15.51
CA VAL A 25 -9.33 -6.18 16.75
C VAL A 25 -10.32 -7.25 16.38
N LYS A 26 -11.27 -6.91 15.50
CA LYS A 26 -12.28 -7.85 15.00
C LYS A 26 -11.62 -9.05 14.31
N TYR A 27 -10.66 -8.80 13.42
CA TYR A 27 -9.96 -9.86 12.70
C TYR A 27 -9.24 -10.83 13.65
N CYS A 28 -8.43 -10.30 14.58
CA CYS A 28 -7.70 -11.16 15.52
C CYS A 28 -8.63 -11.90 16.50
N SER A 29 -9.79 -11.34 16.85
CA SER A 29 -10.76 -12.03 17.71
C SER A 29 -11.49 -13.20 17.03
N HIS A 30 -11.64 -13.15 15.70
CA HIS A 30 -12.36 -14.19 14.95
C HIS A 30 -11.51 -15.41 14.63
N TYR A 31 -10.18 -15.29 14.56
CA TYR A 31 -9.28 -16.37 14.17
C TYR A 31 -8.33 -16.75 15.30
N SER A 32 -8.42 -18.01 15.75
CA SER A 32 -7.53 -18.57 16.78
C SER A 32 -6.04 -18.57 16.40
N ALA A 33 -5.74 -18.63 15.10
CA ALA A 33 -4.41 -18.49 14.53
C ALA A 33 -4.41 -17.41 13.42
N ALA A 34 -4.79 -16.18 13.78
CA ALA A 34 -4.83 -15.05 12.85
C ALA A 34 -3.46 -14.82 12.20
N LYS A 35 -3.43 -14.73 10.86
CA LYS A 35 -2.21 -14.32 10.13
C LYS A 35 -1.89 -12.87 10.48
N SER A 36 -0.65 -12.43 10.23
CA SER A 36 -0.29 -11.02 10.37
C SER A 36 -1.25 -10.13 9.56
N PRO A 37 -2.00 -9.20 10.18
CA PRO A 37 -2.89 -8.28 9.47
C PRO A 37 -2.14 -7.47 8.42
N TYR A 38 -0.87 -7.17 8.68
CA TYR A 38 -0.01 -6.47 7.73
C TYR A 38 0.26 -7.32 6.49
N ASN A 39 0.66 -8.58 6.66
CA ASN A 39 0.93 -9.48 5.53
C ASN A 39 -0.34 -9.78 4.74
N LEU A 40 -1.49 -9.88 5.42
CA LEU A 40 -2.79 -10.01 4.77
C LEU A 40 -3.08 -8.79 3.88
N CYS A 41 -3.00 -7.58 4.45
CA CYS A 41 -3.23 -6.34 3.68
C CYS A 41 -2.24 -6.20 2.53
N LEU A 42 -0.96 -6.50 2.75
CA LEU A 42 0.08 -6.44 1.71
C LEU A 42 -0.21 -7.40 0.56
N THR A 43 -0.67 -8.62 0.87
CA THR A 43 -1.08 -9.60 -0.15
C THR A 43 -2.16 -9.01 -1.05
N TYR A 44 -3.23 -8.46 -0.46
CA TYR A 44 -4.30 -7.84 -1.23
C TYR A 44 -3.83 -6.63 -2.04
N ILE A 45 -2.96 -5.78 -1.50
CA ILE A 45 -2.42 -4.64 -2.26
C ILE A 45 -1.64 -5.12 -3.48
N LEU A 46 -0.74 -6.11 -3.31
CA LEU A 46 0.10 -6.61 -4.39
C LEU A 46 -0.70 -7.36 -5.45
N GLU A 47 -1.67 -8.17 -5.05
CA GLU A 47 -2.58 -8.83 -5.97
C GLU A 47 -3.35 -7.80 -6.81
N ARG A 48 -3.94 -6.78 -6.18
CA ARG A 48 -4.67 -5.73 -6.89
C ARG A 48 -3.78 -4.90 -7.80
N PHE A 49 -2.61 -4.52 -7.31
CA PHE A 49 -1.64 -3.76 -8.10
C PHE A 49 -1.21 -4.54 -9.34
N VAL A 50 -0.88 -5.83 -9.21
CA VAL A 50 -0.43 -6.60 -10.36
C VAL A 50 -1.56 -7.02 -11.27
N TYR A 51 -2.70 -7.49 -10.75
CA TYR A 51 -3.80 -7.95 -11.61
C TYR A 51 -4.56 -6.83 -12.27
N ASP A 52 -4.87 -5.79 -11.51
CA ASP A 52 -5.77 -4.76 -11.99
C ASP A 52 -5.00 -3.64 -12.71
N TYR A 53 -3.75 -3.34 -12.31
CA TYR A 53 -3.01 -2.18 -12.83
C TYR A 53 -1.82 -2.51 -13.72
N MET A 54 -1.04 -3.55 -13.39
CA MET A 54 0.11 -3.92 -14.21
C MET A 54 -0.37 -4.60 -15.49
N ARG A 55 -0.05 -4.00 -16.63
CA ARG A 55 -0.17 -4.64 -17.94
C ARG A 55 1.06 -5.52 -18.18
N LEU A 56 0.94 -6.50 -19.07
CA LEU A 56 2.08 -7.24 -19.61
C LEU A 56 3.17 -6.23 -20.03
N GLU A 57 4.44 -6.52 -19.69
CA GLU A 57 5.66 -5.74 -19.98
C GLU A 57 6.01 -4.56 -19.06
N LYS A 58 5.20 -4.21 -18.06
CA LYS A 58 5.62 -3.22 -17.05
C LYS A 58 6.36 -3.88 -15.89
N THR A 59 7.37 -3.20 -15.37
CA THR A 59 8.06 -3.59 -14.14
C THR A 59 7.91 -2.50 -13.07
N ALA A 60 7.99 -2.91 -11.80
CA ALA A 60 7.84 -2.06 -10.64
C ALA A 60 8.82 -2.48 -9.55
N ILE A 61 9.23 -1.48 -8.76
CA ILE A 61 10.01 -1.66 -7.54
C ILE A 61 9.09 -1.38 -6.36
N LEU A 62 9.10 -2.26 -5.37
CA LEU A 62 8.41 -2.04 -4.10
C LEU A 62 9.34 -1.29 -3.14
N VAL A 63 8.85 -0.17 -2.60
CA VAL A 63 9.53 0.57 -1.53
C VAL A 63 8.60 0.62 -0.33
N LEU A 64 9.01 -0.03 0.76
CA LEU A 64 8.25 -0.14 2.00
C LEU A 64 8.92 0.69 3.11
N GLU A 65 8.11 1.22 4.02
CA GLU A 65 8.64 1.84 5.24
C GLU A 65 9.19 0.76 6.18
N ALA A 66 10.45 0.90 6.57
CA ALA A 66 11.14 0.00 7.50
C ALA A 66 10.58 0.13 8.92
N ARG A 67 10.42 -1.01 9.60
CA ARG A 67 9.79 -1.11 10.93
C ARG A 67 10.69 -1.77 11.98
N GLY A 68 11.78 -2.40 11.54
CA GLY A 68 12.72 -3.11 12.40
C GLY A 68 13.28 -4.33 11.68
N LYS A 69 14.53 -4.72 11.99
CA LYS A 69 15.23 -5.77 11.23
C LYS A 69 14.45 -7.08 11.15
N ARG A 70 13.75 -7.45 12.23
CA ARG A 70 12.98 -8.69 12.30
C ARG A 70 11.69 -8.57 11.49
N GLU A 71 10.94 -7.49 11.72
CA GLU A 71 9.69 -7.20 11.02
C GLU A 71 9.92 -7.05 9.51
N ASP A 72 10.96 -6.33 9.11
CA ASP A 72 11.35 -6.13 7.71
C ASP A 72 11.71 -7.47 7.04
N LYS A 73 12.41 -8.35 7.78
CA LYS A 73 12.73 -9.70 7.31
C LYS A 73 11.48 -10.55 7.12
N GLU A 74 10.57 -10.56 8.10
CA GLU A 74 9.29 -11.28 8.02
C GLU A 74 8.45 -10.80 6.82
N VAL A 75 8.40 -9.49 6.56
CA VAL A 75 7.69 -8.93 5.41
C VAL A 75 8.39 -9.31 4.10
N LEU A 76 9.72 -9.26 4.04
CA LEU A 76 10.47 -9.65 2.85
C LEU A 76 10.27 -11.13 2.51
N GLU A 77 10.30 -12.01 3.52
CA GLU A 77 10.02 -13.44 3.36
C GLU A 77 8.59 -13.67 2.87
N HIS A 78 7.63 -12.89 3.37
CA HIS A 78 6.25 -12.93 2.86
C HIS A 78 6.15 -12.48 1.39
N ILE A 79 6.82 -11.39 1.00
CA ILE A 79 6.85 -10.91 -0.39
C ILE A 79 7.49 -11.97 -1.29
N LYS A 80 8.65 -12.51 -0.92
CA LYS A 80 9.30 -13.61 -1.65
C LYS A 80 8.35 -14.79 -1.81
N GLY A 81 7.71 -15.22 -0.72
CA GLY A 81 6.71 -16.28 -0.76
C GLY A 81 5.43 -15.95 -1.55
N LEU A 82 5.16 -14.69 -1.91
CA LEU A 82 4.10 -14.34 -2.86
C LEU A 82 4.61 -14.43 -4.31
N LEU A 83 5.84 -13.97 -4.57
CA LEU A 83 6.47 -13.97 -5.88
C LEU A 83 6.93 -15.37 -6.32
N ASP A 84 7.36 -16.21 -5.38
CA ASP A 84 7.91 -17.55 -5.58
C ASP A 84 6.84 -18.66 -5.59
N ARG A 85 5.55 -18.33 -5.43
CA ARG A 85 4.47 -19.31 -5.62
C ARG A 85 4.32 -19.67 -7.10
N ASP A 86 5.32 -20.33 -7.65
CA ASP A 86 5.23 -21.03 -8.91
C ASP A 86 4.11 -22.09 -8.77
N GLY A 87 3.01 -21.94 -9.51
CA GLY A 87 2.03 -23.01 -9.73
C GLY A 87 0.62 -22.89 -9.12
N ALA A 88 0.26 -21.85 -8.36
CA ALA A 88 -1.11 -21.76 -7.80
C ALA A 88 -2.14 -21.11 -8.76
N SER A 89 -1.70 -20.30 -9.74
CA SER A 89 -2.52 -19.69 -10.80
C SER A 89 -1.62 -18.97 -11.81
N HIS A 90 -2.12 -18.71 -13.03
CA HIS A 90 -1.50 -17.83 -14.06
C HIS A 90 -1.01 -16.50 -13.48
N SER A 91 -1.71 -16.08 -12.45
CA SER A 91 -1.58 -14.85 -11.69
C SER A 91 -0.19 -14.64 -11.05
N ASN A 92 0.48 -15.71 -10.61
CA ASN A 92 1.78 -15.59 -9.91
C ASN A 92 2.96 -15.38 -10.87
N SER A 93 2.85 -15.86 -12.11
CA SER A 93 3.89 -15.63 -13.13
C SER A 93 4.01 -14.15 -13.51
N VAL A 94 2.87 -13.44 -13.56
CA VAL A 94 2.81 -12.00 -13.82
C VAL A 94 3.39 -11.22 -12.65
N LEU A 95 3.11 -11.61 -11.40
CA LEU A 95 3.69 -11.01 -10.18
C LEU A 95 5.22 -11.05 -10.21
N LYS A 96 5.80 -12.23 -10.49
CA LYS A 96 7.25 -12.44 -10.52
C LYS A 96 7.95 -11.65 -11.62
N GLN A 97 7.32 -11.50 -12.79
CA GLN A 97 7.86 -10.70 -13.90
C GLN A 97 7.69 -9.19 -13.67
N SER A 98 6.65 -8.79 -12.95
CA SER A 98 6.32 -7.38 -12.74
C SER A 98 7.10 -6.74 -11.60
N ILE A 99 7.47 -7.48 -10.55
CA ILE A 99 8.20 -6.92 -9.40
C ILE A 99 9.68 -7.27 -9.48
N VAL A 100 10.52 -6.28 -9.77
CA VAL A 100 11.97 -6.48 -9.97
C VAL A 100 12.82 -6.26 -8.71
N GLY A 101 12.20 -5.76 -7.63
CA GLY A 101 12.88 -5.59 -6.34
C GLY A 101 11.96 -5.08 -5.24
N ALA A 102 12.31 -5.41 -3.99
CA ALA A 102 11.64 -4.91 -2.80
C ALA A 102 12.67 -4.35 -1.81
N TYR A 103 12.48 -3.11 -1.41
CA TYR A 103 13.40 -2.37 -0.55
C TYR A 103 12.66 -1.81 0.66
N PHE A 104 13.34 -1.80 1.80
CA PHE A 104 12.85 -1.19 3.03
C PHE A 104 13.65 0.08 3.27
N ASN A 105 12.96 1.19 3.43
CA ASN A 105 13.59 2.46 3.74
C ASN A 105 13.09 2.99 5.07
N GLY A 106 14.02 3.43 5.91
CA GLY A 106 13.64 4.16 7.12
C GLY A 106 12.96 5.46 6.74
N LYS A 107 12.00 5.90 7.57
CA LYS A 107 11.36 7.20 7.39
C LYS A 107 12.38 8.35 7.34
N TRP A 108 13.43 8.24 8.15
CA TRP A 108 14.50 9.22 8.24
C TRP A 108 15.81 8.71 7.63
N GLY A 109 16.33 9.46 6.67
CA GLY A 109 17.63 9.21 6.06
C GLY A 109 18.75 9.48 7.06
N ARG A 110 19.30 8.43 7.67
CA ARG A 110 20.42 8.53 8.63
C ARG A 110 21.67 9.15 8.00
N SER A 111 21.86 8.99 6.68
CA SER A 111 22.94 9.61 5.90
C SER A 111 22.82 11.13 5.74
N HIS A 112 21.68 11.72 6.10
CA HIS A 112 21.43 13.16 6.03
C HIS A 112 20.95 13.72 7.37
N ASN A 113 21.53 13.27 8.48
CA ASN A 113 21.17 13.69 9.84
C ASN A 113 19.67 13.54 10.16
N SER A 114 18.99 12.57 9.55
CA SER A 114 17.53 12.40 9.69
C SER A 114 16.71 13.60 9.19
N LEU A 115 17.28 14.48 8.36
CA LEU A 115 16.60 15.66 7.82
C LEU A 115 15.94 15.41 6.46
N LYS A 116 16.07 14.21 5.90
CA LYS A 116 15.46 13.83 4.63
C LYS A 116 14.59 12.59 4.80
N THR A 117 13.42 12.63 4.20
CA THR A 117 12.48 11.50 4.10
C THR A 117 12.37 11.06 2.65
N TYR A 118 11.93 9.83 2.42
CA TYR A 118 11.65 9.38 1.06
C TYR A 118 10.29 9.89 0.63
N PHE A 119 10.27 10.74 -0.40
CA PHE A 119 9.05 11.45 -0.81
C PHE A 119 7.88 10.50 -1.09
N GLY A 120 8.14 9.32 -1.68
CA GLY A 120 7.10 8.32 -1.96
C GLY A 120 6.44 7.77 -0.67
N LEU A 121 7.21 7.60 0.41
CA LEU A 121 6.69 7.15 1.70
C LEU A 121 5.88 8.25 2.38
N GLU A 122 6.30 9.51 2.25
CA GLU A 122 5.52 10.65 2.75
C GLU A 122 4.21 10.80 2.00
N VAL A 123 4.22 10.67 0.65
CA VAL A 123 2.99 10.67 -0.16
C VAL A 123 2.05 9.55 0.25
N ALA A 124 2.58 8.33 0.44
CA ALA A 124 1.79 7.20 0.94
C ALA A 124 1.18 7.50 2.32
N GLY A 125 1.96 8.08 3.24
CA GLY A 125 1.50 8.51 4.55
C GLY A 125 0.38 9.56 4.46
N LEU A 126 0.56 10.61 3.66
CA LEU A 126 -0.43 11.68 3.44
C LEU A 126 -1.73 11.16 2.84
N CYS A 127 -1.67 10.16 1.95
CA CYS A 127 -2.87 9.54 1.37
C CYS A 127 -3.56 8.57 2.36
N SER A 128 -2.78 7.88 3.21
CA SER A 128 -3.32 6.84 4.09
C SER A 128 -4.29 7.36 5.14
N TYR A 129 -4.03 8.53 5.73
CA TYR A 129 -4.81 9.04 6.85
C TYR A 129 -6.23 9.49 6.45
N PRO A 130 -6.44 10.27 5.37
CA PRO A 130 -7.80 10.60 4.93
C PRO A 130 -8.62 9.37 4.56
N ILE A 131 -8.00 8.35 3.94
CA ILE A 131 -8.67 7.07 3.65
C ILE A 131 -9.07 6.37 4.95
N HIS A 132 -8.15 6.27 5.92
CA HIS A 132 -8.45 5.68 7.23
C HIS A 132 -9.62 6.39 7.92
N LYS A 133 -9.61 7.72 7.94
CA LYS A 133 -10.68 8.52 8.55
C LYS A 133 -12.02 8.30 7.85
N PHE A 134 -12.03 8.28 6.52
CA PHE A 134 -13.21 7.95 5.72
C PHE A 134 -13.74 6.55 6.04
N VAL A 135 -12.89 5.52 6.00
CA VAL A 135 -13.29 4.13 6.31
C VAL A 135 -13.83 4.00 7.74
N LYS A 136 -13.20 4.67 8.72
CA LYS A 136 -13.61 4.60 10.12
C LYS A 136 -14.93 5.31 10.41
N THR A 137 -15.22 6.42 9.72
CA THR A 137 -16.34 7.31 10.07
C THR A 137 -17.47 7.31 9.05
N GLY A 138 -17.24 6.80 7.85
CA GLY A 138 -18.14 6.90 6.70
C GLY A 138 -18.29 8.32 6.14
N LYS A 139 -17.55 9.30 6.66
CA LYS A 139 -17.67 10.71 6.28
C LYS A 139 -16.52 11.12 5.38
N GLU A 140 -16.85 11.69 4.24
CA GLU A 140 -15.88 12.36 3.37
C GLU A 140 -15.52 13.72 3.99
N ASP A 141 -14.22 14.00 4.07
CA ASP A 141 -13.73 15.34 4.37
C ASP A 141 -12.95 15.88 3.16
N LYS A 142 -12.58 17.15 3.22
CA LYS A 142 -11.85 17.81 2.14
C LYS A 142 -10.59 17.04 1.74
N ALA A 143 -9.85 16.49 2.71
CA ALA A 143 -8.62 15.74 2.44
C ALA A 143 -8.91 14.44 1.68
N PHE A 144 -9.97 13.71 2.04
CA PHE A 144 -10.41 12.53 1.31
C PHE A 144 -10.94 12.90 -0.08
N GLU A 145 -11.73 13.96 -0.20
CA GLU A 145 -12.23 14.47 -1.48
C GLU A 145 -11.11 14.80 -2.46
N CYS A 146 -10.00 15.35 -1.96
CA CYS A 146 -8.83 15.65 -2.78
C CYS A 146 -8.19 14.39 -3.39
N ILE A 147 -8.16 13.28 -2.64
CA ILE A 147 -7.44 12.06 -3.07
C ILE A 147 -8.36 11.00 -3.69
N LYS A 148 -9.69 11.05 -3.48
CA LYS A 148 -10.60 9.95 -3.87
C LYS A 148 -10.58 9.64 -5.36
N THR A 149 -10.39 10.65 -6.20
CA THR A 149 -10.30 10.51 -7.66
C THR A 149 -9.04 9.78 -8.13
N LYS A 150 -8.03 9.64 -7.26
CA LYS A 150 -6.78 8.91 -7.51
C LYS A 150 -6.85 7.45 -7.05
N ILE A 151 -7.89 7.06 -6.32
CA ILE A 151 -8.09 5.67 -5.92
C ILE A 151 -8.41 4.85 -7.17
N TYR A 152 -7.70 3.74 -7.34
CA TYR A 152 -7.89 2.90 -8.50
C TYR A 152 -9.35 2.42 -8.62
N GLY A 153 -9.90 2.50 -9.83
CA GLY A 153 -11.30 2.17 -10.10
C GLY A 153 -12.31 3.25 -9.73
N PHE A 154 -11.89 4.46 -9.34
CA PHE A 154 -12.81 5.57 -9.12
C PHE A 154 -13.69 5.82 -10.38
N PRO A 155 -15.02 6.04 -10.23
CA PRO A 155 -15.76 6.20 -8.98
C PRO A 155 -16.19 4.90 -8.29
N GLN A 156 -16.11 3.73 -8.94
CA GLN A 156 -16.44 2.43 -8.36
C GLN A 156 -15.24 1.78 -7.64
N TYR A 157 -14.53 2.53 -6.80
CA TYR A 157 -13.25 2.10 -6.21
C TYR A 157 -13.36 1.01 -5.14
N TYR A 158 -14.55 0.77 -4.57
CA TYR A 158 -14.77 -0.29 -3.58
C TYR A 158 -14.53 -1.68 -4.17
N GLY A 159 -13.73 -2.49 -3.50
CA GLY A 159 -13.33 -3.82 -3.97
C GLY A 159 -12.28 -3.82 -5.08
N GLN A 160 -11.94 -2.64 -5.62
CA GLN A 160 -10.86 -2.41 -6.58
C GLN A 160 -9.68 -1.76 -5.85
N GLY A 161 -9.51 -0.44 -5.97
CA GLY A 161 -8.46 0.32 -5.30
C GLY A 161 -8.65 0.48 -3.79
N LEU A 162 -9.87 0.31 -3.25
CA LEU A 162 -10.14 0.32 -1.82
C LEU A 162 -10.79 -0.98 -1.36
N LYS A 163 -10.09 -1.75 -0.53
CA LYS A 163 -10.63 -2.95 0.13
C LYS A 163 -10.78 -2.69 1.62
N ILE A 164 -11.93 -3.09 2.17
CA ILE A 164 -12.20 -3.10 3.61
C ILE A 164 -12.35 -4.57 4.03
N LEU A 165 -11.67 -4.96 5.10
CA LEU A 165 -11.61 -6.31 5.67
C LEU A 165 -12.17 -6.35 7.09
#